data_AF-A0ABD5W6U1-F1
#
_entry.id   AF-A0ABD5W6U1-F1
#
_cell.length_a   1.000
_cell.length_b   1.000
_cell.length_c   1.000
_cell.angle_alpha   90.00
_cell.angle_beta   90.00
_cell.angle_gamma   90.00
#
_symmetry.space_group_name_H-M   'P 1'
#
loop_
_entity.id
_entity.type
_entity.pdbx_description
1 polymer ?
#
loop_
_entity_poly.entity_id
_entity_poly.type
_entity_poly.pdbx_seq_one_letter_code
_entity_poly.pdbx_strand_id
1 'polypeptide(L)'
;MSGFEIWGDVDRFRTAGTESVKHLWAKVELDRRRKDEREPWFSGEYRFERKFADRVPDCLVYGGPVNRWIEIVAGSDQPYREKTREALRLGCVVHWVFHTEHREQQAAARAALEPELEGPFEFGEYDPRAGELDVGTPVTYKNYAFPVEEFAEFQPEEILGYRKGKARIERRACGWDLGLFDLAGSHRRVIAMTRDGRRFKSLAPGQPDEDAVWDFPTKDAVKALIENGRVTRLGPVGQPGDQDSR
;
A
#
# COMPACT_ATOMS: atom_id res chain seq x y z
N MET A 1 23.71 -19.95 -19.36
CA MET A 1 22.98 -18.73 -19.75
C MET A 1 22.09 -19.08 -20.94
N SER A 2 20.81 -19.35 -20.71
CA SER A 2 19.77 -19.42 -21.75
C SER A 2 18.95 -18.14 -21.65
N GLY A 3 19.17 -17.21 -22.58
CA GLY A 3 18.52 -15.90 -22.60
C GLY A 3 17.08 -16.00 -23.09
N PHE A 4 16.21 -15.15 -22.54
CA PHE A 4 14.93 -14.77 -23.14
C PHE A 4 15.08 -13.34 -23.66
N GLU A 5 14.33 -12.99 -24.72
CA GLU A 5 14.41 -11.65 -25.33
C GLU A 5 13.26 -10.76 -24.85
N ILE A 6 13.60 -9.55 -24.39
CA ILE A 6 12.62 -8.50 -24.11
C ILE A 6 12.50 -7.62 -25.35
N TRP A 7 11.35 -7.69 -26.02
CA TRP A 7 11.03 -6.84 -27.17
C TRP A 7 10.45 -5.47 -26.75
N GLY A 8 10.91 -4.37 -27.33
CA GLY A 8 10.36 -3.02 -27.10
C GLY A 8 11.29 -2.08 -26.31
N ASP A 9 10.74 -0.95 -25.84
CA ASP A 9 11.49 0.09 -25.14
C ASP A 9 11.73 -0.27 -23.67
N VAL A 10 12.72 -1.14 -23.44
CA VAL A 10 13.12 -1.61 -22.10
C VAL A 10 13.73 -0.49 -21.26
N ASP A 11 14.41 0.46 -21.91
CA ASP A 11 15.12 1.54 -21.23
C ASP A 11 14.16 2.50 -20.52
N ARG A 12 12.93 2.64 -21.02
CA ARG A 12 11.85 3.35 -20.32
C ARG A 12 11.53 2.77 -18.93
N PHE A 13 11.70 1.46 -18.75
CA PHE A 13 11.35 0.75 -17.51
C PHE A 13 12.55 0.52 -16.58
N ARG A 14 13.78 0.87 -17.01
CA ARG A 14 14.99 0.72 -16.21
C ARG A 14 15.17 1.92 -15.26
N THR A 15 15.01 1.68 -13.97
CA THR A 15 14.90 2.71 -12.92
C THR A 15 16.19 2.83 -12.11
N ALA A 16 16.68 1.75 -11.52
CA ALA A 16 17.84 1.81 -10.61
C ALA A 16 19.20 1.51 -11.29
N GLY A 17 19.21 1.22 -12.59
CA GLY A 17 20.44 0.89 -13.35
C GLY A 17 21.02 -0.50 -13.06
N THR A 18 20.57 -1.17 -12.00
CA THR A 18 21.01 -2.52 -11.57
C THR A 18 19.92 -3.59 -11.67
N GLU A 19 18.70 -3.23 -12.10
CA GLU A 19 17.59 -4.19 -12.23
C GLU A 19 17.95 -5.32 -13.20
N SER A 20 17.66 -6.54 -12.79
CA SER A 20 17.87 -7.73 -13.62
C SER A 20 16.94 -7.70 -14.83
N VAL A 21 17.36 -8.35 -15.92
CA VAL A 21 16.53 -8.53 -17.12
C VAL A 21 15.20 -9.22 -16.76
N LYS A 22 15.23 -10.12 -15.78
CA LYS A 22 14.03 -10.80 -15.25
C LYS A 22 13.03 -9.81 -14.64
N HIS A 23 13.52 -8.89 -13.80
CA HIS A 23 12.71 -7.84 -13.21
C HIS A 23 12.04 -6.96 -14.28
N LEU A 24 12.83 -6.53 -15.26
CA LEU A 24 12.36 -5.65 -16.34
C LEU A 24 11.33 -6.32 -17.23
N TRP A 25 11.44 -7.64 -17.45
CA TRP A 25 10.49 -8.37 -18.28
C TRP A 25 9.06 -8.24 -17.76
N ALA A 26 8.84 -8.40 -16.45
CA ALA A 26 7.49 -8.32 -15.88
C ALA A 26 6.88 -6.92 -16.02
N LYS A 27 7.68 -5.85 -15.88
CA LYS A 27 7.22 -4.47 -16.13
C LYS A 27 6.79 -4.26 -17.58
N VAL A 28 7.61 -4.73 -18.52
CA VAL A 28 7.34 -4.63 -19.96
C VAL A 28 6.11 -5.46 -20.34
N GLU A 29 6.01 -6.69 -19.84
CA GLU A 29 4.89 -7.58 -20.11
C GLU A 29 3.58 -7.03 -19.55
N LEU A 30 3.60 -6.45 -18.35
CA LEU A 30 2.44 -5.78 -17.77
C LEU A 30 1.98 -4.58 -18.62
N ASP A 31 2.91 -3.79 -19.16
CA ASP A 31 2.57 -2.68 -20.07
C ASP A 31 2.01 -3.15 -21.42
N ARG A 32 2.53 -4.26 -21.96
CA ARG A 32 1.98 -4.87 -23.19
C ARG A 32 0.58 -5.38 -22.96
N ARG A 33 0.38 -6.18 -21.91
CA ARG A 33 -0.93 -6.71 -21.50
C ARG A 33 -1.96 -5.60 -21.32
N ARG A 34 -1.57 -4.48 -20.71
CA ARG A 34 -2.40 -3.27 -20.65
C ARG A 34 -2.76 -2.72 -22.04
N LYS A 35 -1.81 -2.57 -22.96
CA LYS A 35 -2.07 -2.02 -24.31
C LYS A 35 -2.96 -2.93 -25.15
N ASP A 36 -2.82 -4.24 -24.95
CA ASP A 36 -3.55 -5.27 -25.68
C ASP A 36 -4.84 -5.71 -24.94
N GLU A 37 -5.17 -5.07 -23.80
CA GLU A 37 -6.29 -5.42 -22.91
C GLU A 37 -6.35 -6.92 -22.57
N ARG A 38 -5.18 -7.52 -22.35
CA ARG A 38 -4.98 -8.94 -22.03
C ARG A 38 -4.72 -9.12 -20.55
N GLU A 39 -5.42 -10.05 -19.91
CA GLU A 39 -5.23 -10.34 -18.48
C GLU A 39 -3.78 -10.77 -18.15
N PRO A 40 -3.21 -10.38 -16.99
CA PRO A 40 -3.78 -9.43 -16.04
C PRO A 40 -3.67 -7.99 -16.58
N TRP A 41 -4.80 -7.31 -16.66
CA TRP A 41 -4.85 -5.88 -16.95
C TRP A 41 -5.90 -5.19 -16.07
N PHE A 42 -5.72 -3.89 -15.86
CA PHE A 42 -6.59 -3.09 -15.00
C PHE A 42 -6.93 -1.78 -15.70
N SER A 43 -8.15 -1.28 -15.50
CA SER A 43 -8.48 0.09 -15.88
C SER A 43 -7.71 1.08 -15.00
N GLY A 44 -7.16 2.13 -15.60
CA GLY A 44 -6.48 3.22 -14.89
C GLY A 44 -5.19 3.66 -15.57
N GLU A 45 -4.54 4.66 -14.98
CA GLU A 45 -3.24 5.15 -15.43
C GLU A 45 -2.11 4.32 -14.81
N TYR A 46 -1.29 3.69 -15.65
CA TYR A 46 -0.11 2.94 -15.22
C TYR A 46 1.09 3.87 -15.08
N ARG A 47 1.65 3.91 -13.88
CA ARG A 47 2.84 4.68 -13.52
C ARG A 47 3.90 3.73 -12.98
N PHE A 48 4.84 3.38 -13.84
CA PHE A 48 6.00 2.59 -13.46
C PHE A 48 7.00 3.44 -12.66
N GLU A 49 7.73 2.79 -11.77
CA GLU A 49 8.79 3.41 -10.99
C GLU A 49 9.75 4.23 -11.89
N ARG A 50 10.35 5.31 -11.36
CA ARG A 50 11.39 6.09 -12.03
C ARG A 50 12.56 6.33 -11.09
N LYS A 51 13.76 6.47 -11.66
CA LYS A 51 15.16 6.48 -11.13
C LYS A 51 15.51 7.03 -9.72
N PHE A 52 14.59 7.52 -8.89
CA PHE A 52 14.92 8.29 -7.68
C PHE A 52 13.96 8.06 -6.51
N ALA A 53 13.45 6.85 -6.28
CA ALA A 53 12.61 6.64 -5.11
C ALA A 53 12.71 5.23 -4.54
N ASP A 54 13.43 5.10 -3.41
CA ASP A 54 13.70 3.82 -2.72
C ASP A 54 12.46 3.09 -2.16
N ARG A 55 11.23 3.60 -2.41
CA ARG A 55 9.96 3.10 -1.87
C ARG A 55 8.78 3.48 -2.77
N VAL A 56 8.89 3.19 -4.07
CA VAL A 56 7.79 3.36 -5.03
C VAL A 56 7.47 1.99 -5.61
N PRO A 57 6.19 1.68 -5.86
CA PRO A 57 5.82 0.44 -6.53
C PRO A 57 6.56 0.31 -7.85
N ASP A 58 6.89 -0.93 -8.23
CA ASP A 58 7.32 -1.22 -9.60
C ASP A 58 6.29 -0.73 -10.63
N CYS A 59 5.00 -0.88 -10.31
CA CYS A 59 3.90 -0.27 -11.04
C CYS A 59 2.76 0.19 -10.12
N LEU A 60 2.42 1.48 -10.18
CA LEU A 60 1.19 2.02 -9.61
C LEU A 60 0.12 2.09 -10.71
N VAL A 61 -1.05 1.50 -10.47
CA VAL A 61 -2.25 1.73 -11.30
C VAL A 61 -3.18 2.68 -10.55
N TYR A 62 -3.43 3.86 -11.12
CA TYR A 62 -4.17 4.94 -10.46
C TYR A 62 -5.48 5.28 -11.21
N GLY A 63 -6.53 5.61 -10.47
CA GLY A 63 -7.80 6.11 -11.03
C GLY A 63 -8.71 5.03 -11.63
N GLY A 64 -8.40 3.76 -11.41
CA GLY A 64 -9.33 2.65 -11.61
C GLY A 64 -10.32 2.52 -10.43
N PRO A 65 -11.17 1.47 -10.41
CA PRO A 65 -12.07 1.19 -9.28
C PRO A 65 -11.36 1.12 -7.93
N VAL A 66 -10.09 0.69 -7.94
CA VAL A 66 -9.19 0.66 -6.79
C VAL A 66 -7.78 0.99 -7.27
N ASN A 67 -7.04 1.81 -6.52
CA ASN A 67 -5.62 2.05 -6.79
C ASN A 67 -4.81 0.80 -6.45
N ARG A 68 -3.83 0.44 -7.29
CA ARG A 68 -3.05 -0.79 -7.13
C ARG A 68 -1.57 -0.51 -7.07
N TRP A 69 -0.92 -1.05 -6.06
CA TRP A 69 0.52 -1.13 -5.91
C TRP A 69 0.95 -2.53 -6.35
N ILE A 70 1.65 -2.64 -7.48
CA ILE A 70 2.17 -3.93 -7.96
C ILE A 70 3.68 -3.91 -7.72
N GLU A 71 4.16 -4.86 -6.92
CA GLU A 71 5.57 -5.05 -6.59
C GLU A 71 6.08 -6.35 -7.24
N ILE A 72 7.14 -6.23 -8.02
CA ILE A 72 7.78 -7.31 -8.78
C ILE A 72 9.07 -7.68 -8.06
N VAL A 73 9.23 -8.96 -7.74
CA VAL A 73 10.36 -9.46 -6.94
C VAL A 73 11.18 -10.45 -7.77
N ALA A 74 12.47 -10.12 -7.94
CA ALA A 74 13.37 -10.81 -8.87
C ALA A 74 14.81 -10.94 -8.32
N GLY A 75 14.96 -11.51 -7.12
CA GLY A 75 16.25 -11.78 -6.49
C GLY A 75 16.79 -10.67 -5.59
N SER A 76 15.93 -9.75 -5.13
CA SER A 76 16.28 -8.72 -4.14
C SER A 76 15.34 -8.76 -2.93
N ASP A 77 15.89 -8.75 -1.73
CA ASP A 77 15.11 -8.73 -0.48
C ASP A 77 14.23 -7.49 -0.39
N GLN A 78 13.03 -7.66 0.17
CA GLN A 78 12.05 -6.59 0.31
C GLN A 78 11.55 -6.49 1.76
N PRO A 79 11.28 -5.27 2.25
CA PRO A 79 10.58 -5.08 3.51
C PRO A 79 9.07 -5.31 3.30
N TYR A 80 8.68 -6.58 3.17
CA TYR A 80 7.34 -7.00 2.72
C TYR A 80 6.23 -6.39 3.55
N ARG A 81 6.36 -6.45 4.88
CA ARG A 81 5.37 -5.94 5.83
C ARG A 81 5.26 -4.42 5.77
N GLU A 82 6.38 -3.72 5.77
CA GLU A 82 6.44 -2.27 5.76
C GLU A 82 5.86 -1.69 4.45
N LYS A 83 6.24 -2.25 3.29
CA LYS A 83 5.71 -1.84 1.98
C LYS A 83 4.22 -2.14 1.85
N THR A 84 3.77 -3.31 2.35
CA THR A 84 2.34 -3.66 2.36
C THR A 84 1.53 -2.64 3.15
N ARG A 85 1.97 -2.34 4.38
CA ARG A 85 1.33 -1.34 5.23
C ARG A 85 1.37 0.06 4.62
N GLU A 86 2.48 0.45 4.00
CA GLU A 86 2.59 1.74 3.30
C GLU A 86 1.55 1.86 2.19
N ALA A 87 1.47 0.88 1.30
CA ALA A 87 0.53 0.92 0.21
C ALA A 87 -0.93 0.96 0.70
N LEU A 88 -1.27 0.18 1.73
CA LEU A 88 -2.59 0.23 2.36
C LEU A 88 -2.90 1.60 2.98
N ARG A 89 -1.94 2.23 3.70
CA ARG A 89 -2.08 3.61 4.20
C ARG A 89 -2.38 4.59 3.05
N LEU A 90 -1.74 4.38 1.90
CA LEU A 90 -1.92 5.15 0.67
C LEU A 90 -3.13 4.72 -0.18
N GLY A 91 -4.07 3.96 0.39
CA GLY A 91 -5.31 3.56 -0.29
C GLY A 91 -5.10 2.68 -1.51
N CYS A 92 -3.95 2.02 -1.60
CA CYS A 92 -3.65 1.07 -2.65
C CYS A 92 -3.82 -0.36 -2.12
N VAL A 93 -4.38 -1.24 -2.93
CA VAL A 93 -4.24 -2.68 -2.70
C VAL A 93 -2.89 -3.13 -3.23
N VAL A 94 -2.28 -4.15 -2.64
CA VAL A 94 -0.91 -4.57 -2.98
C VAL A 94 -0.90 -5.93 -3.65
N HIS A 95 -0.27 -6.02 -4.80
CA HIS A 95 0.07 -7.28 -5.45
C HIS A 95 1.56 -7.53 -5.28
N TRP A 96 1.91 -8.68 -4.72
CA TRP A 96 3.28 -9.18 -4.63
C TRP A 96 3.47 -10.26 -5.69
N VAL A 97 4.38 -10.00 -6.64
CA VAL A 97 4.54 -10.81 -7.85
C VAL A 97 5.98 -11.33 -7.94
N PHE A 98 6.17 -12.64 -7.83
CA PHE A 98 7.49 -13.25 -7.72
C PHE A 98 7.91 -13.94 -9.01
N HIS A 99 9.19 -13.85 -9.34
CA HIS A 99 9.75 -14.69 -10.39
C HIS A 99 9.74 -16.16 -9.94
N THR A 100 9.37 -17.09 -10.82
CA THR A 100 9.24 -18.53 -10.49
C THR A 100 10.53 -19.18 -9.96
N GLU A 101 11.70 -18.69 -10.41
CA GLU A 101 13.02 -19.11 -9.90
C GLU A 101 13.39 -18.57 -8.50
N HIS A 102 12.57 -17.74 -7.84
CA HIS A 102 12.86 -17.09 -6.56
C HIS A 102 11.89 -17.49 -5.43
N ARG A 103 11.66 -18.80 -5.26
CA ARG A 103 10.73 -19.35 -4.25
C ARG A 103 11.10 -19.01 -2.81
N GLU A 104 12.39 -18.84 -2.53
CA GLU A 104 12.90 -18.41 -1.23
C GLU A 104 12.34 -17.03 -0.83
N GLN A 105 12.15 -16.15 -1.80
CA GLN A 105 11.63 -14.80 -1.56
C GLN A 105 10.12 -14.82 -1.32
N GLN A 106 9.40 -15.66 -2.06
CA GLN A 106 7.98 -15.93 -1.82
C GLN A 106 7.76 -16.54 -0.43
N ALA A 107 8.63 -17.46 0.01
CA ALA A 107 8.58 -18.01 1.37
C ALA A 107 8.88 -16.95 2.44
N ALA A 108 9.86 -16.07 2.21
CA ALA A 108 10.15 -14.96 3.11
C ALA A 108 8.97 -13.97 3.20
N ALA A 109 8.35 -13.64 2.06
CA ALA A 109 7.15 -12.80 2.01
C ALA A 109 5.99 -13.45 2.75
N ARG A 110 5.79 -14.76 2.58
CA ARG A 110 4.78 -15.52 3.32
C ARG A 110 5.03 -15.41 4.82
N ALA A 111 6.23 -15.73 5.28
CA ALA A 111 6.57 -15.66 6.70
C ALA A 111 6.39 -14.25 7.29
N ALA A 112 6.64 -13.21 6.51
CA ALA A 112 6.49 -11.81 6.94
C ALA A 112 5.04 -11.33 7.00
N LEU A 113 4.16 -11.85 6.12
CA LEU A 113 2.78 -11.36 5.97
C LEU A 113 1.73 -12.27 6.62
N GLU A 114 1.98 -13.58 6.67
CA GLU A 114 1.05 -14.59 7.19
C GLU A 114 0.56 -14.34 8.62
N PRO A 115 1.35 -13.78 9.56
CA PRO A 115 0.84 -13.40 10.88
C PRO A 115 -0.33 -12.42 10.85
N GLU A 116 -0.47 -11.66 9.76
CA GLU A 116 -1.46 -10.59 9.60
C GLU A 116 -2.44 -10.88 8.45
N LEU A 117 -2.20 -11.90 7.63
CA LEU A 117 -3.13 -12.29 6.56
C LEU A 117 -4.26 -13.15 7.10
N GLU A 118 -5.48 -12.86 6.64
CA GLU A 118 -6.67 -13.63 6.99
C GLU A 118 -7.12 -14.48 5.79
N GLY A 119 -7.24 -15.79 6.02
CA GLY A 119 -7.74 -16.73 5.03
C GLY A 119 -6.73 -17.12 3.93
N PRO A 120 -7.18 -17.87 2.91
CA PRO A 120 -6.32 -18.29 1.80
C PRO A 120 -5.81 -17.09 1.01
N PHE A 121 -4.51 -17.10 0.70
CA PHE A 121 -3.84 -16.03 -0.04
C PHE A 121 -2.78 -16.59 -0.99
N GLU A 122 -2.85 -16.15 -2.23
CA GLU A 122 -1.95 -16.54 -3.32
C GLU A 122 -1.15 -15.34 -3.82
N PHE A 123 0.17 -15.48 -3.80
CA PHE A 123 1.07 -14.51 -4.43
C PHE A 123 0.98 -14.62 -5.94
N GLY A 124 1.21 -13.50 -6.64
CA GLY A 124 1.38 -13.53 -8.09
C GLY A 124 2.71 -14.16 -8.47
N GLU A 125 2.78 -14.73 -9.67
CA GLU A 125 3.98 -15.34 -10.20
C GLU A 125 4.19 -14.95 -11.66
N TYR A 126 5.44 -14.91 -12.09
CA TYR A 126 5.77 -14.69 -13.50
C TYR A 126 6.96 -15.53 -13.96
N ASP A 127 6.89 -15.96 -15.21
CA ASP A 127 7.92 -16.73 -15.89
C ASP A 127 8.20 -16.12 -17.28
N PRO A 128 9.32 -15.40 -17.43
CA PRO A 128 9.73 -14.82 -18.72
C PRO A 128 9.92 -15.84 -19.84
N ARG A 129 10.26 -17.11 -19.52
CA ARG A 129 10.47 -18.17 -20.51
C ARG A 129 9.16 -18.75 -21.00
N ALA A 130 8.18 -18.90 -20.10
CA ALA A 130 6.84 -19.36 -20.47
C ALA A 130 5.97 -18.22 -21.06
N GLY A 131 6.36 -16.96 -20.87
CA GLY A 131 5.55 -15.81 -21.26
C GLY A 131 4.38 -15.56 -20.32
N GLU A 132 4.46 -16.08 -19.10
CA GLU A 132 3.38 -16.09 -18.11
C GLU A 132 3.57 -14.98 -17.09
N LEU A 133 2.45 -14.36 -16.70
CA LEU A 133 2.38 -13.33 -15.68
C LEU A 133 0.99 -13.41 -15.06
N ASP A 134 0.95 -13.62 -13.75
CA ASP A 134 -0.22 -13.54 -12.89
C ASP A 134 0.11 -12.61 -11.71
N VAL A 135 -0.84 -11.77 -11.32
CA VAL A 135 -0.64 -10.77 -10.25
C VAL A 135 -1.17 -11.23 -8.89
N GLY A 136 -1.77 -12.42 -8.83
CA GLY A 136 -2.25 -13.07 -7.62
C GLY A 136 -3.38 -12.31 -6.91
N THR A 137 -3.63 -12.74 -5.68
CA THR A 137 -4.60 -12.11 -4.80
C THR A 137 -4.02 -10.80 -4.26
N PRO A 138 -4.74 -9.67 -4.33
CA PRO A 138 -4.29 -8.45 -3.69
C PRO A 138 -4.37 -8.54 -2.17
N VAL A 139 -3.40 -7.95 -1.47
CA VAL A 139 -3.50 -7.62 -0.04
C VAL A 139 -4.33 -6.35 0.12
N THR A 140 -5.32 -6.41 1.01
CA THR A 140 -6.34 -5.38 1.25
C THR A 140 -6.69 -5.33 2.74
N TYR A 141 -7.39 -4.29 3.20
CA TYR A 141 -7.94 -4.27 4.58
C TYR A 141 -8.95 -5.40 4.88
N LYS A 142 -9.44 -6.14 3.88
CA LYS A 142 -10.39 -7.25 4.09
C LYS A 142 -9.71 -8.59 4.42
N ASN A 143 -8.45 -8.75 4.04
CA ASN A 143 -7.68 -9.98 4.21
C ASN A 143 -6.34 -9.74 4.91
N TYR A 144 -6.14 -8.56 5.50
CA TYR A 144 -4.93 -8.19 6.21
C TYR A 144 -5.27 -7.36 7.44
N ALA A 145 -4.98 -7.93 8.61
CA ALA A 145 -5.03 -7.24 9.88
C ALA A 145 -3.87 -6.24 9.97
N PHE A 146 -4.19 -4.97 10.19
CA PHE A 146 -3.20 -3.91 10.33
C PHE A 146 -3.17 -3.42 11.78
N PRO A 147 -2.50 -4.16 12.70
CA PRO A 147 -2.34 -3.71 14.08
C PRO A 147 -1.45 -2.48 14.12
N VAL A 148 -1.87 -1.48 14.91
CA VAL A 148 -1.06 -0.30 15.16
C VAL A 148 -0.11 -0.58 16.32
N GLU A 149 1.18 -0.55 16.03
CA GLU A 149 2.25 -0.91 16.98
C GLU A 149 2.92 0.30 17.61
N GLU A 150 2.78 1.47 16.98
CA GLU A 150 3.43 2.70 17.42
C GLU A 150 2.53 3.90 17.23
N PHE A 151 2.77 4.92 18.07
CA PHE A 151 2.01 6.16 18.03
C PHE A 151 2.23 6.96 16.73
N ALA A 152 3.26 6.64 15.94
CA ALA A 152 3.53 7.29 14.66
C ALA A 152 2.34 7.21 13.68
N GLU A 153 1.49 6.16 13.77
CA GLU A 153 0.23 6.04 13.01
C GLU A 153 -0.80 7.14 13.31
N PHE A 154 -0.58 7.91 14.38
CA PHE A 154 -1.40 9.02 14.81
C PHE A 154 -0.72 10.39 14.60
N GLN A 155 0.47 10.42 13.98
CA GLN A 155 1.25 11.63 13.78
C GLN A 155 1.31 11.98 12.29
N PRO A 156 0.54 12.98 11.83
CA PRO A 156 0.63 13.45 10.45
C PRO A 156 2.07 13.71 10.00
N GLU A 157 2.93 14.30 10.83
CA GLU A 157 4.33 14.57 10.48
C GLU A 157 5.12 13.33 10.08
N GLU A 158 4.91 12.22 10.78
CA GLU A 158 5.59 10.94 10.51
C GLU A 158 5.02 10.28 9.25
N ILE A 159 3.69 10.32 9.07
CA ILE A 159 3.00 9.66 7.94
C ILE A 159 3.12 10.47 6.63
N LEU A 160 3.04 11.80 6.71
CA LEU A 160 3.26 12.72 5.58
C LEU A 160 4.71 12.65 5.07
N GLY A 161 5.64 12.24 5.95
CA GLY A 161 7.08 12.23 5.74
C GLY A 161 7.66 10.95 5.14
N TYR A 162 6.87 9.88 4.96
CA TYR A 162 7.37 8.59 4.45
C TYR A 162 8.07 8.72 3.07
N ARG A 163 7.74 9.77 2.32
CA ARG A 163 8.51 10.27 1.18
C ARG A 163 8.58 11.78 1.29
N LYS A 164 9.79 12.38 1.23
CA LYS A 164 10.03 13.85 1.21
C LYS A 164 8.92 14.61 0.43
N GLY A 165 7.85 15.02 1.11
CA GLY A 165 6.75 15.84 0.60
C GLY A 165 5.74 15.23 -0.39
N LYS A 166 5.61 13.89 -0.53
CA LYS A 166 4.71 13.31 -1.57
C LYS A 166 3.45 12.60 -1.09
N ALA A 167 3.39 12.11 0.15
CA ALA A 167 2.14 11.61 0.72
C ALA A 167 1.32 12.81 1.19
N ARG A 168 0.15 13.06 0.58
CA ARG A 168 -0.76 14.14 0.97
C ARG A 168 -1.92 13.52 1.75
N ILE A 169 -2.01 13.85 3.04
CA ILE A 169 -3.20 13.58 3.83
C ILE A 169 -4.17 14.75 3.64
N GLU A 170 -5.40 14.43 3.23
CA GLU A 170 -6.45 15.41 3.09
C GLU A 170 -6.73 16.12 4.43
N ARG A 171 -7.00 17.42 4.34
CA ARG A 171 -7.52 18.14 5.50
C ARG A 171 -9.02 17.98 5.59
N ARG A 172 -9.50 17.58 6.76
CA ARG A 172 -10.92 17.56 7.08
C ARG A 172 -11.19 18.60 8.15
N ALA A 173 -12.03 19.58 7.82
CA ALA A 173 -12.16 20.83 8.56
C ALA A 173 -10.78 21.48 8.81
N CYS A 174 -10.36 21.58 10.08
CA CYS A 174 -9.07 22.13 10.49
C CYS A 174 -8.04 21.06 10.92
N GLY A 175 -8.26 19.78 10.64
CA GLY A 175 -7.33 18.69 10.96
C GLY A 175 -6.85 17.91 9.74
N TRP A 176 -6.13 16.81 9.98
CA TRP A 176 -5.64 15.84 9.00
C TRP A 176 -6.40 14.52 9.18
N ASP A 177 -7.03 14.01 8.13
CA ASP A 177 -7.79 12.76 8.19
C ASP A 177 -6.85 11.54 8.17
N LEU A 178 -6.65 10.94 9.34
CA LEU A 178 -5.76 9.79 9.47
C LEU A 178 -6.40 8.48 9.00
N GLY A 179 -7.69 8.49 8.67
CA GLY A 179 -8.44 7.32 8.25
C GLY A 179 -9.30 6.71 9.35
N LEU A 180 -9.80 5.50 9.05
CA LEU A 180 -10.65 4.71 9.94
C LEU A 180 -9.81 3.74 10.79
N PHE A 181 -10.13 3.65 12.07
CA PHE A 181 -9.49 2.76 13.04
C PHE A 181 -10.54 2.01 13.84
N ASP A 182 -10.21 0.80 14.29
CA ASP A 182 -10.82 0.18 15.44
C ASP A 182 -10.04 0.59 16.68
N LEU A 183 -10.70 1.28 17.61
CA LEU A 183 -10.18 1.64 18.92
C LEU A 183 -10.91 0.80 19.97
N ALA A 184 -10.33 -0.35 20.34
CA ALA A 184 -10.88 -1.24 21.37
C ALA A 184 -12.34 -1.71 21.13
N GLY A 185 -12.70 -2.00 19.88
CA GLY A 185 -14.05 -2.40 19.46
C GLY A 185 -14.92 -1.22 19.01
N SER A 186 -14.38 -0.01 18.95
CA SER A 186 -15.07 1.19 18.49
C SER A 186 -14.48 1.69 17.19
N HIS A 187 -15.23 1.53 16.09
CA HIS A 187 -14.82 2.07 14.80
C HIS A 187 -14.90 3.59 14.84
N ARG A 188 -13.78 4.26 14.56
CA ARG A 188 -13.64 5.70 14.63
C ARG A 188 -12.81 6.22 13.47
N ARG A 189 -13.32 7.22 12.77
CA ARG A 189 -12.47 8.03 11.89
C ARG A 189 -11.72 9.03 12.74
N VAL A 190 -10.39 9.02 12.66
CA VAL A 190 -9.53 9.82 13.53
C VAL A 190 -8.96 10.98 12.74
N ILE A 191 -9.16 12.19 13.27
CA ILE A 191 -8.66 13.43 12.68
C ILE A 191 -7.61 14.00 13.63
N ALA A 192 -6.37 14.09 13.19
CA ALA A 192 -5.34 14.78 13.95
C ALA A 192 -5.52 16.29 13.81
N MET A 193 -5.55 17.01 14.94
CA MET A 193 -5.69 18.46 14.98
C MET A 193 -4.35 19.18 14.99
N THR A 194 -3.28 18.46 15.36
CA THR A 194 -1.89 18.91 15.28
C THR A 194 -1.07 17.91 14.50
N ARG A 195 0.00 18.38 13.84
CA ARG A 195 0.85 17.54 13.01
C ARG A 195 1.62 16.48 13.80
N ASP A 196 1.90 16.74 15.07
CA ASP A 196 2.62 15.84 15.97
C ASP A 196 1.69 14.89 16.76
N GLY A 197 0.38 14.89 16.44
CA GLY A 197 -0.60 14.01 17.06
C GLY A 197 -0.85 14.29 18.55
N ARG A 198 -0.72 15.53 19.03
CA ARG A 198 -1.07 15.88 20.43
C ARG A 198 -2.56 15.97 20.69
N ARG A 199 -3.33 16.36 19.67
CA ARG A 199 -4.78 16.53 19.78
C ARG A 199 -5.48 15.81 18.64
N PHE A 200 -6.56 15.15 18.99
CA PHE A 200 -7.38 14.38 18.06
C PHE A 200 -8.82 14.81 18.15
N LYS A 201 -9.54 14.53 17.07
CA LYS A 201 -10.97 14.32 17.09
C LYS A 201 -11.23 12.92 16.59
N SER A 202 -12.32 12.33 17.06
CA SER A 202 -12.83 11.11 16.46
C SER A 202 -14.30 11.24 16.13
N LEU A 203 -14.69 10.57 15.06
CA LEU A 203 -16.04 10.51 14.53
C LEU A 203 -16.47 9.05 14.47
N ALA A 204 -17.67 8.73 14.95
CA ALA A 204 -18.31 7.47 14.57
C ALA A 204 -18.57 7.45 13.05
N PRO A 205 -18.64 6.27 12.42
CA PRO A 205 -19.04 6.17 11.01
C PRO A 205 -20.36 6.90 10.77
N GLY A 206 -20.39 7.79 9.77
CA GLY A 206 -21.58 8.59 9.41
C GLY A 206 -21.84 9.81 10.28
N GLN A 207 -21.09 10.03 11.36
CA GLN A 207 -21.25 11.22 12.21
C GLN A 207 -20.76 12.48 11.49
N PRO A 208 -21.50 13.61 11.55
CA PRO A 208 -21.07 14.86 10.96
C PRO A 208 -19.92 15.49 11.76
N ASP A 209 -19.11 16.31 11.09
CA ASP A 209 -17.89 16.90 11.68
C ASP A 209 -18.19 17.88 12.83
N GLU A 210 -19.38 18.48 12.84
CA GLU A 210 -19.84 19.41 13.89
C GLU A 210 -20.06 18.72 15.23
N ASP A 211 -20.40 17.43 15.22
CA ASP A 211 -20.63 16.62 16.41
C ASP A 211 -19.36 15.92 16.91
N ALA A 212 -18.21 16.21 16.30
CA ALA A 212 -16.95 15.55 16.63
C ALA A 212 -16.60 15.70 18.12
N VAL A 213 -16.29 14.57 18.76
CA VAL A 213 -15.80 14.60 20.14
C VAL A 213 -14.35 15.09 20.11
N TRP A 214 -14.12 16.26 20.70
CA TRP A 214 -12.81 16.87 20.82
C TRP A 214 -11.95 16.17 21.87
N ASP A 215 -10.64 16.09 21.61
CA ASP A 215 -9.64 15.49 22.50
C ASP A 215 -9.97 14.04 22.91
N PHE A 216 -10.76 13.35 22.07
CA PHE A 216 -11.11 11.95 22.24
C PHE A 216 -10.76 11.15 20.98
N PRO A 217 -9.97 10.07 21.10
CA PRO A 217 -9.22 9.68 22.29
C PRO A 217 -8.08 10.67 22.64
N THR A 218 -7.68 10.73 23.91
CA THR A 218 -6.48 11.49 24.31
C THR A 218 -5.22 10.75 23.85
N LYS A 219 -4.10 11.47 23.70
CA LYS A 219 -2.80 10.88 23.34
C LYS A 219 -2.41 9.71 24.25
N ASP A 220 -2.56 9.87 25.56
CA ASP A 220 -2.19 8.83 26.53
C ASP A 220 -3.13 7.63 26.48
N ALA A 221 -4.43 7.86 26.23
CA ALA A 221 -5.38 6.78 26.01
C ALA A 221 -5.05 5.99 24.73
N VAL A 222 -4.70 6.66 23.63
CA VAL A 222 -4.26 5.98 22.39
C VAL A 222 -3.01 5.15 22.64
N LYS A 223 -2.00 5.71 23.31
CA LYS A 223 -0.78 4.97 23.65
C LYS A 223 -1.07 3.72 24.48
N ALA A 224 -1.90 3.84 25.52
CA ALA A 224 -2.31 2.70 26.32
C ALA A 224 -3.04 1.65 25.47
N LEU A 225 -3.90 2.05 24.52
CA LEU A 225 -4.56 1.11 23.62
C LEU A 225 -3.57 0.39 22.69
N ILE A 226 -2.57 1.11 22.16
CA ILE A 226 -1.49 0.54 21.33
C ILE A 226 -0.67 -0.47 22.12
N GLU A 227 -0.22 -0.10 23.32
CA GLU A 227 0.56 -0.97 24.22
C GLU A 227 -0.19 -2.27 24.57
N ASN A 228 -1.52 -2.22 24.62
CA ASN A 228 -2.37 -3.39 24.86
C ASN A 228 -2.81 -4.13 23.58
N GLY A 229 -2.31 -3.73 22.40
CA GLY A 229 -2.67 -4.36 21.11
C GLY A 229 -4.14 -4.20 20.73
N ARG A 230 -4.78 -3.10 21.15
CA ARG A 230 -6.24 -2.86 20.97
C ARG A 230 -6.54 -1.81 19.91
N VAL A 231 -5.62 -1.57 18.99
CA VAL A 231 -5.77 -0.60 17.90
C VAL A 231 -5.47 -1.26 16.57
N THR A 232 -6.42 -1.16 15.65
CA THR A 232 -6.29 -1.68 14.28
C THR A 232 -6.62 -0.57 13.29
N ARG A 233 -5.81 -0.41 12.25
CA ARG A 233 -6.15 0.48 11.12
C ARG A 233 -7.11 -0.26 10.18
N LEU A 234 -8.23 0.37 9.86
CA LEU A 234 -9.29 -0.20 9.02
C LEU A 234 -9.39 0.45 7.63
N GLY A 235 -8.64 1.53 7.41
CA GLY A 235 -8.70 2.26 6.15
C GLY A 235 -7.49 3.15 5.92
N PRO A 236 -7.38 3.67 4.69
CA PRO A 236 -6.29 4.56 4.31
C PRO A 236 -6.41 5.91 5.02
N VAL A 237 -5.34 6.69 4.96
CA VAL A 237 -5.42 8.12 5.27
C VAL A 237 -6.31 8.82 4.24
N GLY A 238 -6.92 9.95 4.61
CA GLY A 238 -7.74 10.72 3.67
C GLY A 238 -6.95 11.15 2.43
N GLN A 239 -7.52 10.92 1.25
CA GLN A 239 -6.90 11.29 -0.03
C GLN A 239 -7.56 12.54 -0.61
N PRO A 240 -6.79 13.43 -1.26
CA PRO A 240 -7.38 14.55 -1.98
C PRO A 240 -8.32 14.03 -3.10
N GLY A 241 -9.64 14.11 -2.89
CA GLY A 241 -10.66 13.72 -3.88
C GLY A 241 -11.80 12.82 -3.38
N ASP A 242 -11.73 12.24 -2.18
CA ASP A 242 -12.76 11.32 -1.65
C ASP A 242 -14.06 12.01 -1.17
N GLN A 243 -14.23 13.32 -1.41
CA GLN A 243 -15.42 14.07 -0.99
C GLN A 243 -16.61 13.99 -1.96
N ASP A 244 -16.43 13.44 -3.16
CA ASP A 244 -17.48 13.40 -4.19
C ASP A 244 -18.39 12.16 -4.13
N SER A 245 -18.25 11.31 -3.11
CA SER A 245 -19.14 10.16 -2.89
C SER A 245 -19.93 10.26 -1.59
N ARG A 246 -20.67 11.36 -1.42
CA ARG A 246 -21.80 11.45 -0.49
C ARG A 246 -23.12 11.51 -1.26
#